data_AF-A0A935D6F8-F1
#
_entry.id   AF-A0A935D6F8-F1
#
_cell.length_a   1.000
_cell.length_b   1.000
_cell.length_c   1.000
_cell.angle_alpha   90.00
_cell.angle_beta   90.00
_cell.angle_gamma   90.00
#
_symmetry.space_group_name_H-M   'P 1'
#
loop_
_entity.id
_entity.type
_entity.pdbx_description
1 polymer ?
#
loop_
_entity_poly.entity_id
_entity_poly.type
_entity_poly.pdbx_seq_one_letter_code
_entity_poly.pdbx_strand_id
1 'polypeptide(L)'
;MLTAQEIRHALNPGKVAAFLRELGEHPSFLDATDRSVPPQRMLDREFVLRFAAFYLVPYPSYEGPMDVFLTHQMGALNKAPDARLEEVRTRFIAAMGAAQALLSRHAFRKRVRGSDRRKPINKALFEAWSVALARLTEAEVATVLARKDAVDDRLLALFDDGDFFNAVTQGTGDPLRVKKRFGSVEALVRAVIGA
;
A
#
# COMPACT_ATOMS: atom_id res chain seq x y z
N MET A 1 13.36 -23.54 -1.87
CA MET A 1 12.12 -23.30 -2.64
C MET A 1 11.93 -21.80 -2.82
N LEU A 2 11.62 -21.34 -4.04
CA LEU A 2 11.37 -19.93 -4.33
C LEU A 2 10.05 -19.44 -3.68
N THR A 3 9.95 -18.17 -3.33
CA THR A 3 8.67 -17.51 -2.99
C THR A 3 7.75 -17.38 -4.21
N ALA A 4 6.46 -17.16 -3.97
CA ALA A 4 5.53 -16.74 -5.00
C ALA A 4 6.00 -15.49 -5.77
N GLN A 5 6.61 -14.51 -5.08
CA GLN A 5 7.16 -13.32 -5.73
C GLN A 5 8.37 -13.65 -6.62
N GLU A 6 9.29 -14.49 -6.18
CA GLU A 6 10.45 -14.92 -6.97
C GLU A 6 10.02 -15.73 -8.21
N ILE A 7 8.98 -16.57 -8.08
CA ILE A 7 8.37 -17.28 -9.23
C ILE A 7 7.75 -16.28 -10.21
N ARG A 8 6.92 -15.34 -9.71
CA ARG A 8 6.29 -14.31 -10.55
C ARG A 8 7.33 -13.47 -11.30
N HIS A 9 8.44 -13.12 -10.64
CA HIS A 9 9.55 -12.41 -11.26
C HIS A 9 10.23 -13.24 -12.35
N ALA A 10 10.52 -14.52 -12.10
CA ALA A 10 11.14 -15.41 -13.09
C ALA A 10 10.24 -15.60 -14.32
N LEU A 11 8.91 -15.63 -14.14
CA LEU A 11 7.94 -15.73 -15.24
C LEU A 11 7.73 -14.42 -16.01
N ASN A 12 8.13 -13.28 -15.45
CA ASN A 12 7.93 -11.96 -16.05
C ASN A 12 9.26 -11.20 -16.15
N PRO A 13 10.23 -11.70 -16.93
CA PRO A 13 11.41 -10.92 -17.28
C PRO A 13 10.98 -9.70 -18.11
N GLY A 14 11.71 -8.59 -17.98
CA GLY A 14 11.46 -7.37 -18.75
C GLY A 14 11.27 -6.12 -17.90
N LYS A 15 10.57 -5.13 -18.45
CA LYS A 15 10.51 -3.79 -17.86
C LYS A 15 9.80 -3.74 -16.51
N VAL A 16 8.81 -4.61 -16.25
CA VAL A 16 8.15 -4.65 -14.93
C VAL A 16 9.14 -5.04 -13.82
N ALA A 17 10.09 -5.93 -14.10
CA ALA A 17 11.09 -6.34 -13.12
C ALA A 17 12.01 -5.18 -12.73
N ALA A 18 12.47 -4.40 -13.72
CA ALA A 18 13.27 -3.21 -13.48
C ALA A 18 12.47 -2.11 -12.76
N PHE A 19 11.23 -1.87 -13.20
CA PHE A 19 10.31 -0.92 -12.60
C PHE A 19 10.03 -1.18 -11.11
N LEU A 20 9.70 -2.43 -10.76
CA LEU A 20 9.42 -2.81 -9.37
C LEU A 20 10.67 -2.68 -8.48
N ARG A 21 11.85 -3.02 -9.03
CA ARG A 21 13.12 -2.85 -8.33
C ARG A 21 13.39 -1.37 -8.08
N GLU A 22 13.31 -0.55 -9.12
CA GLU A 22 13.58 0.88 -9.04
C GLU A 22 12.70 1.56 -7.97
N LEU A 23 11.40 1.26 -7.94
CA LEU A 23 10.49 1.80 -6.93
C LEU A 23 10.73 1.22 -5.53
N GLY A 24 11.15 -0.05 -5.41
CA GLY A 24 11.49 -0.68 -4.13
C GLY A 24 12.78 -0.12 -3.52
N GLU A 25 13.66 0.41 -4.36
CA GLU A 25 14.94 1.05 -3.97
C GLU A 25 14.82 2.59 -3.89
N HIS A 26 13.68 3.16 -4.30
CA HIS A 26 13.49 4.61 -4.37
C HIS A 26 13.48 5.26 -2.97
N PRO A 27 14.13 6.43 -2.78
CA PRO A 27 14.22 7.09 -1.46
C PRO A 27 12.86 7.30 -0.79
N SER A 28 11.82 7.70 -1.54
CA SER A 28 10.50 7.91 -0.96
C SER A 28 9.90 6.64 -0.32
N PHE A 29 10.08 5.47 -0.94
CA PHE A 29 9.64 4.20 -0.36
C PHE A 29 10.51 3.82 0.85
N LEU A 30 11.83 3.97 0.74
CA LEU A 30 12.75 3.68 1.85
C LEU A 30 12.44 4.55 3.07
N ASP A 31 12.15 5.83 2.89
CA ASP A 31 11.84 6.74 3.99
C ASP A 31 10.44 6.47 4.56
N ALA A 32 9.42 6.28 3.71
CA ALA A 32 8.06 5.95 4.17
C ALA A 32 7.97 4.60 4.88
N THR A 33 8.87 3.67 4.54
CA THR A 33 8.99 2.37 5.23
C THR A 33 10.01 2.37 6.34
N ASP A 34 10.72 3.48 6.58
CA ASP A 34 11.85 3.57 7.49
C ASP A 34 12.83 2.41 7.32
N ARG A 35 13.14 2.09 6.05
CA ARG A 35 14.07 1.04 5.60
C ARG A 35 13.78 -0.34 6.22
N SER A 36 12.55 -0.55 6.68
CA SER A 36 12.15 -1.75 7.43
C SER A 36 11.61 -2.87 6.54
N VAL A 37 11.54 -2.65 5.21
CA VAL A 37 11.19 -3.69 4.23
C VAL A 37 12.48 -4.28 3.65
N PRO A 38 12.86 -5.52 4.02
CA PRO A 38 14.04 -6.17 3.48
C PRO A 38 13.88 -6.45 1.96
N PRO A 39 14.92 -6.24 1.13
CA PRO A 39 14.89 -6.66 -0.28
C PRO A 39 15.00 -8.18 -0.47
N GLN A 40 15.35 -8.91 0.60
CA GLN A 40 15.46 -10.37 0.58
C GLN A 40 14.16 -11.00 0.07
N ARG A 41 14.31 -11.98 -0.83
CA ARG A 41 13.20 -12.66 -1.49
C ARG A 41 12.24 -11.70 -2.24
N MET A 42 12.75 -10.53 -2.63
CA MET A 42 12.03 -9.50 -3.39
C MET A 42 10.79 -8.95 -2.68
N LEU A 43 10.81 -8.90 -1.35
CA LEU A 43 9.66 -8.46 -0.57
C LEU A 43 9.29 -6.99 -0.87
N ASP A 44 10.28 -6.11 -0.94
CA ASP A 44 10.17 -4.73 -1.46
C ASP A 44 9.41 -4.65 -2.79
N ARG A 45 9.76 -5.50 -3.76
CA ARG A 45 9.10 -5.55 -5.08
C ARG A 45 7.66 -6.04 -4.97
N GLU A 46 7.34 -6.94 -4.03
CA GLU A 46 5.96 -7.35 -3.78
C GLU A 46 5.12 -6.21 -3.18
N PHE A 47 5.70 -5.38 -2.30
CA PHE A 47 5.03 -4.18 -1.78
C PHE A 47 4.67 -3.23 -2.93
N VAL A 48 5.64 -2.91 -3.79
CA VAL A 48 5.41 -2.07 -4.98
C VAL A 48 4.36 -2.70 -5.90
N LEU A 49 4.45 -4.02 -6.16
CA LEU A 49 3.51 -4.71 -7.04
C LEU A 49 2.08 -4.66 -6.50
N ARG A 50 1.89 -4.80 -5.18
CA ARG A 50 0.56 -4.67 -4.55
C ARG A 50 -0.01 -3.28 -4.69
N PHE A 51 0.80 -2.24 -4.48
CA PHE A 51 0.39 -0.87 -4.75
C PHE A 51 -0.06 -0.71 -6.20
N ALA A 52 0.81 -1.08 -7.16
CA ALA A 52 0.52 -0.89 -8.58
C ALA A 52 -0.73 -1.67 -8.99
N ALA A 53 -0.88 -2.91 -8.52
CA ALA A 53 -2.04 -3.76 -8.79
C ALA A 53 -3.35 -3.12 -8.29
N PHE A 54 -3.41 -2.65 -7.05
CA PHE A 54 -4.63 -2.04 -6.47
C PHE A 54 -4.84 -0.57 -6.87
N TYR A 55 -3.80 0.12 -7.33
CA TYR A 55 -3.94 1.43 -7.97
C TYR A 55 -4.63 1.27 -9.34
N LEU A 56 -4.19 0.29 -10.13
CA LEU A 56 -4.70 0.02 -11.48
C LEU A 56 -6.07 -0.68 -11.48
N VAL A 57 -6.31 -1.60 -10.53
CA VAL A 57 -7.56 -2.35 -10.40
C VAL A 57 -8.24 -1.97 -9.09
N PRO A 58 -9.44 -1.37 -9.12
CA PRO A 58 -10.18 -1.03 -7.92
C PRO A 58 -10.40 -2.24 -7.00
N TYR A 59 -10.15 -2.06 -5.70
CA TYR A 59 -10.33 -3.12 -4.71
C TYR A 59 -11.76 -3.74 -4.66
N PRO A 60 -12.87 -3.05 -5.03
CA PRO A 60 -14.18 -3.70 -5.09
C PRO A 60 -14.23 -4.85 -6.11
N SER A 61 -13.43 -4.77 -7.18
CA SER A 61 -13.30 -5.78 -8.23
C SER A 61 -12.32 -6.90 -7.87
N TYR A 62 -11.74 -6.89 -6.66
CA TYR A 62 -10.83 -7.94 -6.22
C TYR A 62 -11.63 -9.18 -5.78
N GLU A 63 -11.32 -10.31 -6.41
CA GLU A 63 -11.97 -11.61 -6.16
C GLU A 63 -11.01 -12.65 -5.56
N GLY A 64 -9.72 -12.31 -5.49
CA GLY A 64 -8.67 -13.22 -5.06
C GLY A 64 -8.46 -14.41 -6.01
N PRO A 65 -7.64 -15.38 -5.60
CA PRO A 65 -6.67 -15.28 -4.53
C PRO A 65 -5.53 -14.29 -4.87
N MET A 66 -4.88 -13.73 -3.86
CA MET A 66 -3.88 -12.64 -4.02
C MET A 66 -2.75 -13.00 -4.97
N ASP A 67 -2.23 -14.23 -4.92
CA ASP A 67 -1.12 -14.63 -5.79
C ASP A 67 -1.52 -14.68 -7.27
N VAL A 68 -2.74 -15.11 -7.58
CA VAL A 68 -3.28 -15.11 -8.96
C VAL A 68 -3.46 -13.68 -9.43
N PHE A 69 -4.06 -12.83 -8.60
CA PHE A 69 -4.23 -11.41 -8.88
C PHE A 69 -2.89 -10.72 -9.18
N LEU A 70 -1.88 -10.88 -8.31
CA LEU A 70 -0.57 -10.26 -8.50
C LEU A 70 0.17 -10.84 -9.70
N THR A 71 0.00 -12.12 -10.02
CA THR A 71 0.59 -12.73 -11.23
C THR A 71 0.02 -12.08 -12.49
N HIS A 72 -1.31 -11.95 -12.56
CA HIS A 72 -1.99 -11.30 -13.67
C HIS A 72 -1.56 -9.84 -13.81
N GLN A 73 -1.57 -9.08 -12.71
CA GLN A 73 -1.21 -7.66 -12.75
C GLN A 73 0.26 -7.42 -13.10
N MET A 74 1.19 -8.29 -12.65
CA MET A 74 2.59 -8.21 -13.05
C MET A 74 2.77 -8.42 -14.56
N GLY A 75 2.05 -9.39 -15.13
CA GLY A 75 2.05 -9.64 -16.58
C GLY A 75 1.43 -8.48 -17.37
N ALA A 76 0.35 -7.90 -16.87
CA ALA A 76 -0.30 -6.73 -17.49
C ALA A 76 0.62 -5.50 -17.47
N LEU A 77 1.27 -5.22 -16.33
CA LEU A 77 2.26 -4.15 -16.19
C LEU A 77 3.45 -4.33 -17.13
N ASN A 78 3.93 -5.55 -17.33
CA ASN A 78 5.05 -5.81 -18.23
C ASN A 78 4.74 -5.47 -19.70
N LYS A 79 3.45 -5.53 -20.07
CA LYS A 79 2.95 -5.20 -21.42
C LYS A 79 2.40 -3.78 -21.53
N ALA A 80 2.26 -3.06 -20.42
CA ALA A 80 1.67 -1.73 -20.40
C ALA A 80 2.57 -0.71 -21.14
N PRO A 81 2.02 0.36 -21.75
CA PRO A 81 2.84 1.44 -22.31
C PRO A 81 3.68 2.13 -21.24
N ASP A 82 4.83 2.70 -21.62
CA ASP A 82 5.73 3.36 -20.67
C ASP A 82 5.05 4.55 -19.96
N ALA A 83 4.19 5.28 -20.67
CA ALA A 83 3.38 6.34 -20.08
C ALA A 83 2.51 5.86 -18.89
N ARG A 84 2.02 4.61 -18.94
CA ARG A 84 1.25 4.02 -17.84
C ARG A 84 2.14 3.66 -16.66
N LEU A 85 3.36 3.19 -16.91
CA LEU A 85 4.34 2.93 -15.85
C LEU A 85 4.77 4.25 -15.18
N GLU A 86 4.97 5.31 -15.96
CA GLU A 86 5.33 6.63 -15.44
C GLU A 86 4.19 7.28 -14.62
N GLU A 87 2.93 7.06 -14.99
CA GLU A 87 1.78 7.44 -14.15
C GLU A 87 1.82 6.72 -12.79
N VAL A 88 2.00 5.40 -12.79
CA VAL A 88 2.07 4.59 -11.56
C VAL A 88 3.27 5.02 -10.71
N ARG A 89 4.43 5.28 -11.33
CA ARG A 89 5.64 5.81 -10.66
C ARG A 89 5.35 7.12 -9.95
N THR A 90 4.82 8.09 -10.68
CA THR A 90 4.53 9.44 -10.16
C THR A 90 3.59 9.35 -8.97
N ARG A 91 2.52 8.56 -9.10
CA ARG A 91 1.51 8.36 -8.05
C ARG A 91 2.05 7.60 -6.85
N PHE A 92 2.90 6.60 -7.07
CA PHE A 92 3.59 5.88 -6.01
C PHE A 92 4.48 6.80 -5.18
N ILE A 93 5.35 7.58 -5.85
CA ILE A 93 6.31 8.46 -5.18
C ILE A 93 5.57 9.52 -4.36
N ALA A 94 4.53 10.14 -4.92
CA ALA A 94 3.69 11.10 -4.22
C ALA A 94 3.01 10.46 -2.98
N ALA A 95 2.44 9.26 -3.13
CA ALA A 95 1.80 8.56 -2.02
C ALA A 95 2.78 8.18 -0.90
N MET A 96 4.02 7.79 -1.24
CA MET A 96 5.05 7.50 -0.24
C MET A 96 5.46 8.77 0.52
N GLY A 97 5.65 9.89 -0.19
CA GLY A 97 5.93 11.19 0.44
C GLY A 97 4.80 11.63 1.38
N ALA A 98 3.54 11.53 0.92
CA ALA A 98 2.37 11.83 1.73
C ALA A 98 2.26 10.91 2.95
N ALA A 99 2.51 9.60 2.79
CA ALA A 99 2.48 8.65 3.90
C ALA A 99 3.55 8.95 4.95
N GLN A 100 4.75 9.35 4.51
CA GLN A 100 5.83 9.71 5.43
C GLN A 100 5.51 10.99 6.22
N ALA A 101 4.99 12.01 5.55
CA ALA A 101 4.56 13.25 6.22
C ALA A 101 3.38 12.99 7.19
N LEU A 102 2.40 12.20 6.74
CA LEU A 102 1.15 11.98 7.46
C LEU A 102 1.27 10.97 8.61
N LEU A 103 2.06 9.92 8.48
CA LEU A 103 2.11 8.82 9.46
C LEU A 103 3.49 8.66 10.10
N SER A 104 4.53 9.29 9.52
CA SER A 104 5.89 9.35 10.06
C SER A 104 6.41 7.96 10.44
N ARG A 105 7.05 7.81 11.61
CA ARG A 105 7.59 6.52 12.08
C ARG A 105 6.55 5.39 12.20
N HIS A 106 5.25 5.71 12.21
CA HIS A 106 4.14 4.76 12.32
C HIS A 106 3.50 4.39 10.97
N ALA A 107 4.03 4.90 9.85
CA ALA A 107 3.56 4.57 8.51
C ALA A 107 3.44 3.05 8.32
N PHE A 108 2.27 2.62 7.85
CA PHE A 108 1.96 1.23 7.51
C PHE A 108 2.14 0.22 8.66
N ARG A 109 2.08 0.67 9.93
CA ARG A 109 2.26 -0.18 11.11
C ARG A 109 0.99 -0.19 11.95
N LYS A 110 0.68 -1.33 12.55
CA LYS A 110 -0.40 -1.41 13.54
C LYS A 110 -0.04 -0.58 14.77
N ARG A 111 -1.04 0.08 15.34
CA ARG A 111 -0.94 0.82 16.61
C ARG A 111 -1.92 0.21 17.62
N VAL A 112 -1.59 0.33 18.89
CA VAL A 112 -2.43 -0.13 20.00
C VAL A 112 -2.48 1.01 21.01
N ARG A 113 -3.68 1.38 21.47
CA ARG A 113 -3.87 2.44 22.45
C ARG A 113 -3.11 2.12 23.74
N GLY A 114 -2.44 3.13 24.31
CA GLY A 114 -1.63 2.95 25.53
C GLY A 114 -0.32 2.18 25.35
N SER A 115 0.10 1.89 24.11
CA SER A 115 1.38 1.23 23.83
C SER A 115 2.18 1.99 22.77
N ASP A 116 3.34 2.50 23.14
CA ASP A 116 4.30 3.11 22.21
C ASP A 116 5.16 2.09 21.45
N ARG A 117 4.97 0.79 21.70
CA ARG A 117 5.72 -0.27 21.03
C ARG A 117 5.47 -0.23 19.53
N ARG A 118 6.54 0.07 18.77
CA ARG A 118 6.52 0.07 17.32
C ARG A 118 6.39 -1.35 16.77
N LYS A 119 5.38 -1.58 15.93
CA LYS A 119 5.14 -2.85 15.25
C LYS A 119 5.90 -2.91 13.90
N PRO A 120 6.16 -4.12 13.36
CA PRO A 120 6.69 -4.27 12.00
C PRO A 120 5.74 -3.66 10.95
N ILE A 121 6.28 -3.35 9.77
CA ILE A 121 5.47 -2.94 8.63
C ILE A 121 4.47 -4.03 8.28
N ASN A 122 3.25 -3.60 8.03
CA ASN A 122 2.14 -4.45 7.66
C ASN A 122 1.79 -4.22 6.18
N LYS A 123 1.92 -5.27 5.38
CA LYS A 123 1.68 -5.24 3.94
C LYS A 123 0.24 -4.85 3.58
N ALA A 124 -0.74 -5.26 4.37
CA ALA A 124 -2.15 -4.95 4.16
C ALA A 124 -2.47 -3.48 4.47
N LEU A 125 -1.86 -2.91 5.52
CA LEU A 125 -1.94 -1.46 5.77
C LEU A 125 -1.21 -0.67 4.68
N PHE A 126 -0.06 -1.16 4.21
CA PHE A 126 0.68 -0.52 3.13
C PHE A 126 -0.16 -0.32 1.88
N GLU A 127 -0.73 -1.39 1.32
CA GLU A 127 -1.49 -1.31 0.08
C GLU A 127 -2.76 -0.44 0.24
N ALA A 128 -3.44 -0.50 1.38
CA ALA A 128 -4.63 0.31 1.62
C ALA A 128 -4.30 1.81 1.69
N TRP A 129 -3.29 2.19 2.50
CA TRP A 129 -2.89 3.59 2.66
C TRP A 129 -2.23 4.17 1.41
N SER A 130 -1.31 3.43 0.79
CA SER A 130 -0.60 3.91 -0.40
C SER A 130 -1.56 4.19 -1.55
N VAL A 131 -2.55 3.33 -1.79
CA VAL A 131 -3.56 3.55 -2.84
C VAL A 131 -4.51 4.68 -2.47
N ALA A 132 -4.96 4.77 -1.21
CA ALA A 132 -5.82 5.87 -0.77
C ALA A 132 -5.14 7.24 -0.98
N LEU A 133 -3.88 7.36 -0.59
CA LEU A 133 -3.10 8.60 -0.74
C LEU A 133 -2.76 8.91 -2.20
N ALA A 134 -2.48 7.91 -3.03
CA ALA A 134 -2.21 8.10 -4.46
C ALA A 134 -3.41 8.69 -5.22
N ARG A 135 -4.63 8.44 -4.74
CA ARG A 135 -5.88 8.90 -5.36
C ARG A 135 -6.25 10.34 -4.99
N LEU A 136 -5.55 10.94 -4.03
CA LEU A 136 -5.82 12.32 -3.63
C LEU A 136 -5.21 13.32 -4.62
N THR A 137 -5.86 14.47 -4.73
CA THR A 137 -5.32 15.69 -5.30
C THR A 137 -4.34 16.36 -4.33
N GLU A 138 -3.51 17.29 -4.81
CA GLU A 138 -2.58 18.03 -3.95
C GLU A 138 -3.29 18.82 -2.84
N ALA A 139 -4.46 19.39 -3.13
CA ALA A 139 -5.27 20.11 -2.15
C ALA A 139 -5.84 19.18 -1.07
N GLU A 140 -6.28 17.97 -1.45
CA GLU A 140 -6.73 16.96 -0.49
C GLU A 140 -5.58 16.44 0.36
N VAL A 141 -4.39 16.22 -0.21
CA VAL A 141 -3.17 15.87 0.54
C VAL A 141 -2.85 16.97 1.56
N ALA A 142 -2.86 18.24 1.15
CA ALA A 142 -2.63 19.35 2.06
C ALA A 142 -3.66 19.38 3.21
N THR A 143 -4.93 19.06 2.91
CA THR A 143 -6.00 19.00 3.91
C THR A 143 -5.77 17.89 4.93
N VAL A 144 -5.45 16.66 4.50
CA VAL A 144 -5.20 15.55 5.44
C VAL A 144 -3.94 15.79 6.28
N LEU A 145 -2.92 16.44 5.71
CA LEU A 145 -1.70 16.80 6.45
C LEU A 145 -1.98 17.88 7.50
N ALA A 146 -2.77 18.91 7.15
CA ALA A 146 -3.19 19.95 8.10
C ALA A 146 -4.09 19.39 9.23
N ARG A 147 -4.74 18.25 8.99
CA ARG A 147 -5.63 17.56 9.94
C ARG A 147 -5.04 16.25 10.44
N LYS A 148 -3.71 16.17 10.57
CA LYS A 148 -2.98 14.96 10.99
C LYS A 148 -3.52 14.36 12.30
N ASP A 149 -3.85 15.19 13.29
CA ASP A 149 -4.39 14.69 14.57
C ASP A 149 -5.73 13.97 14.39
N ALA A 150 -6.61 14.49 13.53
CA ALA A 150 -7.88 13.84 13.21
C ALA A 150 -7.67 12.51 12.44
N VAL A 151 -6.64 12.43 11.59
CA VAL A 151 -6.24 11.17 10.94
C VAL A 151 -5.76 10.17 11.99
N ASP A 152 -4.91 10.60 12.91
CA ASP A 152 -4.33 9.76 13.95
C ASP A 152 -5.40 9.20 14.89
N ASP A 153 -6.33 10.03 15.36
CA ASP A 153 -7.43 9.62 16.24
C ASP A 153 -8.35 8.60 15.55
N ARG A 154 -8.72 8.86 14.29
CA ARG A 154 -9.56 7.93 13.52
C ARG A 154 -8.83 6.63 13.20
N LEU A 155 -7.54 6.68 12.92
CA LEU A 155 -6.73 5.48 12.65
C LEU A 155 -6.58 4.63 13.92
N LEU A 156 -6.41 5.27 15.09
CA LEU A 156 -6.42 4.55 16.37
C LEU A 156 -7.79 3.90 16.63
N ALA A 157 -8.89 4.61 16.38
CA ALA A 157 -10.23 4.04 16.49
C ALA A 157 -10.47 2.87 15.53
N LEU A 158 -9.91 2.90 14.31
CA LEU A 158 -9.98 1.75 13.40
C LEU A 158 -9.26 0.52 13.96
N PHE A 159 -8.17 0.67 14.72
CA PHE A 159 -7.54 -0.48 15.37
C PHE A 159 -8.36 -1.06 16.52
N ASP A 160 -9.31 -0.29 17.07
CA ASP A 160 -10.28 -0.76 18.07
C ASP A 160 -11.47 -1.50 17.40
N ASP A 161 -11.68 -1.35 16.08
CA ASP A 161 -12.63 -2.15 15.27
C ASP A 161 -12.03 -3.54 14.99
N GLY A 162 -12.63 -4.57 15.59
CA GLY A 162 -12.19 -5.96 15.45
C GLY A 162 -12.18 -6.48 14.01
N ASP A 163 -13.13 -6.07 13.17
CA ASP A 163 -13.18 -6.48 11.77
C ASP A 163 -12.04 -5.85 10.98
N PHE A 164 -11.77 -4.56 11.19
CA PHE A 164 -10.64 -3.89 10.56
C PHE A 164 -9.31 -4.48 11.05
N PHE A 165 -9.15 -4.65 12.36
CA PHE A 165 -7.95 -5.22 12.94
C PHE A 165 -7.68 -6.62 12.38
N ASN A 166 -8.72 -7.46 12.24
CA ASN A 166 -8.61 -8.77 11.62
C ASN A 166 -8.26 -8.68 10.14
N ALA A 167 -8.88 -7.76 9.39
CA ALA A 167 -8.64 -7.54 7.97
C ALA A 167 -7.18 -7.17 7.62
N VAL A 168 -6.44 -6.61 8.57
CA VAL A 168 -5.01 -6.30 8.44
C VAL A 168 -4.09 -7.28 9.19
N THR A 169 -4.63 -8.32 9.81
CA THR A 169 -3.85 -9.25 10.65
C THR A 169 -3.74 -10.65 10.06
N GLN A 170 -4.85 -11.26 9.62
CA GLN A 170 -4.86 -12.64 9.13
C GLN A 170 -5.61 -12.75 7.82
N GLY A 171 -5.26 -13.75 7.01
CA GLY A 171 -5.93 -14.06 5.75
C GLY A 171 -6.08 -12.86 4.82
N THR A 172 -5.04 -12.01 4.73
CA THR A 172 -5.11 -10.69 4.06
C THR A 172 -5.32 -10.77 2.54
N GLY A 173 -5.27 -11.96 1.95
CA GLY A 173 -5.69 -12.21 0.57
C GLY A 173 -7.18 -12.54 0.40
N ASP A 174 -7.95 -12.62 1.48
CA ASP A 174 -9.40 -12.85 1.43
C ASP A 174 -10.13 -11.60 0.87
N PRO A 175 -11.04 -11.75 -0.10
CA PRO A 175 -11.73 -10.62 -0.73
C PRO A 175 -12.51 -9.73 0.24
N LEU A 176 -13.17 -10.30 1.24
CA LEU A 176 -13.92 -9.52 2.23
C LEU A 176 -12.97 -8.69 3.09
N ARG A 177 -11.84 -9.26 3.49
CA ARG A 177 -10.79 -8.52 4.22
C ARG A 177 -10.14 -7.44 3.38
N VAL A 178 -9.97 -7.65 2.07
CA VAL A 178 -9.48 -6.60 1.14
C VAL A 178 -10.46 -5.44 1.11
N LYS A 179 -11.73 -5.72 0.84
CA LYS A 179 -12.77 -4.70 0.79
C LYS A 179 -12.90 -3.95 2.11
N LYS A 180 -12.88 -4.64 3.25
CA LYS A 180 -12.93 -4.02 4.58
C LYS A 180 -11.76 -3.06 4.81
N ARG A 181 -10.51 -3.47 4.60
CA ARG A 181 -9.36 -2.59 4.93
C ARG A 181 -9.26 -1.39 3.99
N PHE A 182 -9.47 -1.58 2.70
CA PHE A 182 -9.42 -0.48 1.73
C PHE A 182 -10.57 0.49 1.96
N GLY A 183 -11.80 -0.01 2.10
CA GLY A 183 -12.97 0.81 2.38
C GLY A 183 -12.86 1.59 3.69
N SER A 184 -12.29 0.99 4.75
CA SER A 184 -12.12 1.68 6.05
C SER A 184 -11.10 2.81 5.96
N VAL A 185 -9.97 2.59 5.29
CA VAL A 185 -8.95 3.64 5.10
C VAL A 185 -9.46 4.75 4.17
N GLU A 186 -10.15 4.38 3.09
CA GLU A 186 -10.77 5.36 2.18
C GLU A 186 -11.82 6.21 2.91
N ALA A 187 -12.72 5.58 3.67
CA ALA A 187 -13.73 6.29 4.44
C ALA A 187 -13.12 7.23 5.50
N LEU A 188 -12.04 6.79 6.16
CA LEU A 188 -11.29 7.63 7.10
C LEU A 188 -10.76 8.88 6.40
N VAL A 189 -10.06 8.70 5.28
CA VAL A 189 -9.44 9.81 4.53
C VAL A 189 -10.50 10.79 4.03
N ARG A 190 -11.60 10.30 3.44
CA ARG A 190 -12.71 11.14 2.99
C ARG A 190 -13.37 11.93 4.12
N ALA A 191 -13.61 11.29 5.27
CA ALA A 191 -14.16 11.95 6.44
C ALA A 191 -13.25 13.08 6.97
N VAL A 192 -11.93 12.94 6.82
CA VAL A 192 -10.97 14.00 7.22
C VAL A 192 -10.97 15.14 6.21
N ILE A 193 -11.12 14.85 4.92
CA ILE A 193 -11.22 15.88 3.87
C ILE A 193 -12.55 16.67 4.03
N GLY A 194 -13.63 15.98 4.42
CA GLY A 194 -14.98 16.53 4.50
C GLY A 194 -15.79 16.27 3.21
N ALA A 195 -15.52 15.14 2.55
CA ALA A 195 -16.13 14.71 1.30
C ALA A 195 -16.89 13.38 1.45
#